data_AF-A0A365TLS5-F1
#
_entry.id   AF-A0A365TLS5-F1
#
_cell.length_a   1.000
_cell.length_b   1.000
_cell.length_c   1.000
_cell.angle_alpha   90.00
_cell.angle_beta   90.00
_cell.angle_gamma   90.00
#
_symmetry.space_group_name_H-M   'P 1'
#
loop_
_entity.id
_entity.type
_entity.pdbx_description
1 polymer ?
#
loop_
_entity_poly.entity_id
_entity_poly.type
_entity_poly.pdbx_seq_one_letter_code
_entity_poly.pdbx_strand_id
1 'polypeptide(L)'
;DTLSGGAGDDLLDGGAGWDTAFLSGKQSSHTLTLSPTGTTITDRRADGNGTDTLVDMEFLDFDTDLFGGPFGLFQVTDTVSLAPEEFESFIELYIAYFNRAPDAGGLAFWGTAFADGMTLEEMASLFIGQPETEAAYPPGTSNAVFAETVYNNVLGRAPDPGGFDFWVGLLNAGSVARDQFILQVLRGAKAPASADDSPDLIAQRLADQEFLANKVDIGAYFAVHKGLFDVADATAAMAHFDGTADGIDAAVAAIDGFHADALDPIDGDFLMPLVGVLDDPVF
;
A
#
# COMPACT_ATOMS: atom_id res chain seq x y z
N ASP A 1 20.34 -19.78 -10.81
CA ASP A 1 19.88 -21.14 -11.20
C ASP A 1 18.36 -21.25 -11.14
N THR A 2 17.78 -22.41 -11.47
CA THR A 2 16.33 -22.65 -11.28
C THR A 2 16.15 -23.86 -10.37
N LEU A 3 15.44 -23.67 -9.26
CA LEU A 3 15.19 -24.66 -8.22
C LEU A 3 13.70 -24.99 -8.16
N SER A 4 13.36 -26.21 -7.76
CA SER A 4 11.97 -26.62 -7.49
C SER A 4 11.97 -27.64 -6.35
N GLY A 5 11.12 -27.41 -5.34
CA GLY A 5 10.98 -28.30 -4.17
C GLY A 5 10.25 -29.59 -4.51
N GLY A 6 9.19 -29.47 -5.30
CA GLY A 6 8.27 -30.57 -5.59
C GLY A 6 7.14 -30.55 -4.58
N ALA A 7 6.70 -31.71 -4.10
CA ALA A 7 5.60 -31.81 -3.15
C ALA A 7 6.11 -31.97 -1.72
N GLY A 8 5.50 -31.21 -0.80
CA GLY A 8 5.89 -31.15 0.61
C GLY A 8 6.48 -29.79 0.96
N ASP A 9 6.73 -29.55 2.24
CA ASP A 9 7.35 -28.30 2.68
C ASP A 9 8.87 -28.39 2.49
N ASP A 10 9.43 -27.65 1.54
CA ASP A 10 10.86 -27.70 1.20
C ASP A 10 11.62 -26.41 1.58
N LEU A 11 12.95 -26.50 1.61
CA LEU A 11 13.86 -25.35 1.67
C LEU A 11 14.50 -25.17 0.30
N LEU A 12 14.26 -24.01 -0.32
CA LEU A 12 14.90 -23.60 -1.57
C LEU A 12 15.93 -22.53 -1.26
N ASP A 13 17.21 -22.88 -1.43
CA ASP A 13 18.36 -22.00 -1.20
C ASP A 13 19.05 -21.76 -2.55
N GLY A 14 18.87 -20.55 -3.10
CA GLY A 14 19.46 -20.16 -4.39
C GLY A 14 20.95 -19.85 -4.30
N GLY A 15 21.42 -19.44 -3.12
CA GLY A 15 22.81 -19.08 -2.89
C GLY A 15 23.24 -17.83 -3.66
N ALA A 16 24.39 -17.89 -4.34
CA ALA A 16 24.95 -16.72 -4.99
C ALA A 16 24.53 -16.66 -6.46
N GLY A 17 23.92 -15.56 -6.87
CA GLY A 17 23.63 -15.32 -8.28
C GLY A 17 22.28 -14.66 -8.46
N TRP A 18 21.62 -15.05 -9.55
CA TRP A 18 20.22 -14.78 -9.77
C TRP A 18 19.52 -16.13 -9.89
N ASP A 19 18.63 -16.39 -8.96
CA ASP A 19 18.03 -17.67 -8.69
C ASP A 19 16.51 -17.58 -8.82
N THR A 20 15.91 -18.65 -9.34
CA THR A 20 14.48 -18.71 -9.64
C THR A 20 13.86 -19.93 -9.00
N ALA A 21 12.82 -19.74 -8.19
CA ALA A 21 12.02 -20.82 -7.65
C ALA A 21 10.91 -21.11 -8.67
N PHE A 22 10.93 -22.31 -9.25
CA PHE A 22 9.88 -22.79 -10.12
C PHE A 22 8.77 -23.44 -9.29
N LEU A 23 7.56 -22.89 -9.43
CA LEU A 23 6.37 -23.21 -8.66
C LEU A 23 5.28 -23.71 -9.61
N SER A 24 4.69 -24.86 -9.30
CA SER A 24 3.65 -25.41 -10.17
C SER A 24 2.32 -24.66 -9.99
N GLY A 25 1.48 -24.61 -11.02
CA GLY A 25 0.17 -23.97 -10.98
C GLY A 25 0.18 -22.47 -11.26
N LYS A 26 -0.99 -21.85 -11.10
CA LYS A 26 -1.16 -20.41 -11.33
C LYS A 26 -0.53 -19.64 -10.17
N GLN A 27 0.09 -18.49 -10.45
CA GLN A 27 0.51 -17.56 -9.41
C GLN A 27 -0.64 -17.21 -8.46
N SER A 28 -1.85 -17.04 -9.00
CA SER A 28 -3.04 -16.72 -8.20
C SER A 28 -3.48 -17.81 -7.21
N SER A 29 -2.90 -19.01 -7.27
CA SER A 29 -3.13 -20.08 -6.29
C SER A 29 -2.18 -20.02 -5.08
N HIS A 30 -1.27 -19.04 -5.02
CA HIS A 30 -0.18 -18.99 -4.05
C HIS A 30 -0.23 -17.79 -3.10
N THR A 31 0.26 -17.99 -1.88
CA THR A 31 0.45 -16.93 -0.87
C THR A 31 1.94 -16.77 -0.58
N LEU A 32 2.51 -15.63 -0.93
CA LEU A 32 3.89 -15.25 -0.61
C LEU A 32 3.93 -14.51 0.73
N THR A 33 4.38 -15.16 1.80
CA THR A 33 4.51 -14.49 3.10
C THR A 33 5.92 -13.93 3.25
N LEU A 34 6.02 -12.62 3.46
CA LEU A 34 7.30 -11.96 3.77
C LEU A 34 7.33 -11.61 5.26
N SER A 35 8.45 -11.87 5.93
CA SER A 35 8.65 -11.48 7.33
C SER A 35 10.13 -11.18 7.61
N PRO A 36 10.44 -10.43 8.67
CA PRO A 36 11.83 -10.25 9.11
C PRO A 36 12.55 -11.57 9.45
N THR A 37 11.79 -12.65 9.67
CA THR A 37 12.33 -13.96 10.06
C THR A 37 12.46 -14.96 8.91
N GLY A 38 11.95 -14.62 7.72
CA GLY A 38 12.02 -15.49 6.55
C GLY A 38 10.88 -15.25 5.56
N THR A 39 11.08 -15.77 4.36
CA THR A 39 10.13 -15.74 3.25
C THR A 39 9.60 -17.13 2.98
N THR A 40 8.29 -17.27 2.85
CA THR A 40 7.66 -18.54 2.46
C THR A 40 6.68 -18.35 1.32
N ILE A 41 6.47 -19.40 0.54
CA ILE A 41 5.47 -19.45 -0.52
C ILE A 41 4.61 -20.69 -0.32
N THR A 42 3.31 -20.48 -0.11
CA THR A 42 2.34 -21.56 0.08
C THR A 42 1.52 -21.75 -1.18
N ASP A 43 1.49 -22.97 -1.71
CA ASP A 43 0.51 -23.41 -2.70
C ASP A 43 -0.78 -23.82 -1.98
N ARG A 44 -1.87 -23.09 -2.23
CA ARG A 44 -3.14 -23.31 -1.53
C ARG A 44 -3.95 -24.49 -2.09
N ARG A 45 -3.55 -25.08 -3.22
CA ARG A 45 -4.28 -26.19 -3.85
C ARG A 45 -4.18 -27.45 -3.01
N ALA A 46 -5.25 -28.23 -3.01
CA ALA A 46 -5.31 -29.47 -2.22
C ALA A 46 -4.31 -30.54 -2.70
N ASP A 47 -3.95 -30.53 -3.98
CA ASP A 47 -2.93 -31.35 -4.62
C ASP A 47 -1.63 -30.56 -4.91
N GLY A 48 -1.51 -29.38 -4.30
CA GLY A 48 -0.40 -28.47 -4.48
C GLY A 48 0.89 -28.91 -3.80
N ASN A 49 1.90 -28.07 -3.99
CA ASN A 49 3.27 -28.37 -3.57
C ASN A 49 3.53 -28.18 -2.07
N GLY A 50 2.64 -27.58 -1.29
CA GLY A 50 2.86 -27.33 0.15
C GLY A 50 3.36 -25.92 0.41
N THR A 51 4.15 -25.74 1.49
CA THR A 51 4.77 -24.45 1.86
C THR A 51 6.28 -24.53 1.81
N ASP A 52 6.86 -23.83 0.85
CA ASP A 52 8.31 -23.75 0.71
C ASP A 52 8.88 -22.55 1.45
N THR A 53 10.07 -22.72 2.05
CA THR A 53 10.89 -21.65 2.60
C THR A 53 11.92 -21.23 1.55
N LEU A 54 12.01 -19.92 1.29
CA LEU A 54 12.90 -19.35 0.29
C LEU A 54 14.07 -18.62 0.96
N VAL A 55 15.29 -18.94 0.51
CA VAL A 55 16.54 -18.31 0.94
C VAL A 55 17.33 -17.93 -0.30
N ASP A 56 17.82 -16.70 -0.35
CA ASP A 56 18.64 -16.18 -1.45
C ASP A 56 18.02 -16.48 -2.84
N MET A 57 16.73 -16.14 -3.00
CA MET A 57 15.96 -16.31 -4.24
C MET A 57 15.55 -14.94 -4.79
N GLU A 58 15.80 -14.68 -6.08
CA GLU A 58 15.44 -13.39 -6.70
C GLU A 58 14.12 -13.43 -7.47
N PHE A 59 13.72 -14.60 -7.97
CA PHE A 59 12.53 -14.74 -8.80
C PHE A 59 11.64 -15.91 -8.38
N LEU A 60 10.34 -15.73 -8.60
CA LEU A 60 9.34 -16.79 -8.57
C LEU A 60 8.78 -16.97 -9.99
N ASP A 61 8.84 -18.18 -10.52
CA ASP A 61 8.33 -18.51 -11.85
C ASP A 61 7.22 -19.55 -11.71
N PHE A 62 6.01 -19.21 -12.16
CA PHE A 62 4.83 -20.06 -12.04
C PHE A 62 4.49 -20.71 -13.38
N ASP A 63 3.74 -21.82 -13.38
CA ASP A 63 3.19 -22.35 -14.65
C ASP A 63 2.31 -21.32 -15.37
N THR A 64 1.72 -20.37 -14.63
CA THR A 64 1.00 -19.22 -15.17
C THR A 64 1.21 -17.99 -14.30
N ASP A 65 2.05 -17.07 -14.80
CA ASP A 65 2.30 -15.78 -14.15
C ASP A 65 1.19 -14.76 -14.44
N LEU A 66 0.89 -13.92 -13.46
CA LEU A 66 -0.09 -12.83 -13.61
C LEU A 66 0.39 -11.72 -14.54
N PHE A 67 1.71 -11.49 -14.59
CA PHE A 67 2.31 -10.35 -15.30
C PHE A 67 3.09 -10.75 -16.55
N GLY A 68 2.87 -11.97 -17.05
CA GLY A 68 3.47 -12.46 -18.31
C GLY A 68 4.94 -12.84 -18.21
N GLY A 69 5.47 -13.00 -17.00
CA GLY A 69 6.79 -13.55 -16.72
C GLY A 69 7.06 -13.64 -15.20
N PRO A 70 8.25 -14.12 -14.82
CA PRO A 70 8.59 -14.38 -13.42
C PRO A 70 8.42 -13.15 -12.54
N PHE A 71 7.86 -13.37 -11.36
CA PHE A 71 7.71 -12.35 -10.33
C PHE A 71 9.08 -12.05 -9.68
N GLY A 72 9.48 -10.77 -9.66
CA GLY A 72 10.75 -10.34 -9.08
C GLY A 72 10.67 -10.21 -7.57
N LEU A 73 11.02 -11.27 -6.84
CA LEU A 73 11.04 -11.29 -5.38
C LEU A 73 11.99 -10.23 -4.80
N PHE A 74 13.13 -10.00 -5.47
CA PHE A 74 14.09 -8.95 -5.08
C PHE A 74 13.51 -7.53 -5.04
N GLN A 75 12.36 -7.29 -5.68
CA GLN A 75 11.72 -5.97 -5.70
C GLN A 75 10.83 -5.72 -4.48
N VAL A 76 10.57 -6.75 -3.66
CA VAL A 76 9.57 -6.69 -2.59
C VAL A 76 10.09 -7.16 -1.23
N THR A 77 11.27 -7.77 -1.16
CA THR A 77 11.77 -8.40 0.09
C THR A 77 12.31 -7.40 1.11
N ASP A 78 13.02 -6.36 0.70
CA ASP A 78 13.74 -5.50 1.67
C ASP A 78 12.80 -4.59 2.46
N THR A 79 11.54 -4.48 2.02
CA THR A 79 10.45 -3.82 2.74
C THR A 79 10.31 -4.31 4.19
N VAL A 80 10.60 -5.59 4.48
CA VAL A 80 10.41 -6.14 5.84
C VAL A 80 11.42 -5.62 6.87
N SER A 81 12.42 -4.85 6.43
CA SER A 81 13.40 -4.21 7.30
C SER A 81 12.96 -2.83 7.81
N LEU A 82 11.87 -2.29 7.26
CA LEU A 82 11.38 -0.95 7.55
C LEU A 82 10.65 -0.87 8.90
N ALA A 83 10.66 0.33 9.47
CA ALA A 83 9.90 0.70 10.65
C ALA A 83 8.42 0.94 10.33
N PRO A 84 7.51 0.78 11.30
CA PRO A 84 6.08 1.02 11.11
C PRO A 84 5.74 2.36 10.46
N GLU A 85 6.37 3.45 10.92
CA GLU A 85 6.08 4.81 10.46
C GLU A 85 6.47 5.05 8.99
N GLU A 86 7.39 4.22 8.46
CA GLU A 86 7.78 4.25 7.05
C GLU A 86 6.67 3.64 6.18
N PHE A 87 6.08 2.50 6.59
CA PHE A 87 4.90 1.94 5.93
C PHE A 87 3.72 2.89 5.94
N GLU A 88 3.43 3.51 7.08
CA GLU A 88 2.36 4.50 7.21
C GLU A 88 2.53 5.64 6.20
N SER A 89 3.76 6.13 6.01
CA SER A 89 4.06 7.20 5.08
C SER A 89 3.78 6.83 3.61
N PHE A 90 3.93 5.56 3.23
CA PHE A 90 3.59 5.10 1.88
C PHE A 90 2.07 4.98 1.72
N ILE A 91 1.38 4.41 2.71
CA ILE A 91 -0.08 4.31 2.73
C ILE A 91 -0.71 5.71 2.62
N GLU A 92 -0.16 6.69 3.33
CA GLU A 92 -0.54 8.11 3.26
C GLU A 92 -0.43 8.69 1.85
N LEU A 93 0.61 8.34 1.08
CA LEU A 93 0.73 8.77 -0.32
C LEU A 93 -0.39 8.20 -1.19
N TYR A 94 -0.71 6.91 -1.06
CA TYR A 94 -1.83 6.30 -1.78
C TYR A 94 -3.17 6.93 -1.41
N ILE A 95 -3.39 7.20 -0.12
CA ILE A 95 -4.59 7.90 0.35
C ILE A 95 -4.67 9.28 -0.29
N ALA A 96 -3.61 10.09 -0.20
CA ALA A 96 -3.61 11.46 -0.69
C ALA A 96 -3.82 11.54 -2.21
N TYR A 97 -3.15 10.67 -2.98
CA TYR A 97 -3.27 10.66 -4.43
C TYR A 97 -4.59 10.07 -4.92
N PHE A 98 -5.04 8.94 -4.35
CA PHE A 98 -6.03 8.08 -4.99
C PHE A 98 -7.26 7.76 -4.14
N ASN A 99 -7.27 8.16 -2.86
CA ASN A 99 -8.33 7.82 -1.91
C ASN A 99 -8.57 6.31 -1.77
N ARG A 100 -7.49 5.51 -1.77
CA ARG A 100 -7.55 4.05 -1.61
C ARG A 100 -6.38 3.53 -0.79
N ALA A 101 -6.50 2.29 -0.32
CA ALA A 101 -5.36 1.53 0.19
C ALA A 101 -4.34 1.27 -0.94
N PRO A 102 -3.03 1.11 -0.63
CA PRO A 102 -2.11 0.47 -1.57
C PRO A 102 -2.53 -0.98 -1.83
N ASP A 103 -2.14 -1.52 -2.98
CA ASP A 103 -2.09 -2.97 -3.14
C ASP A 103 -0.79 -3.51 -2.51
N ALA A 104 -0.78 -4.79 -2.12
CA ALA A 104 0.35 -5.41 -1.43
C ALA A 104 1.66 -5.34 -2.25
N GLY A 105 1.55 -5.59 -3.57
CA GLY A 105 2.68 -5.50 -4.50
C GLY A 105 3.29 -4.10 -4.54
N GLY A 106 2.44 -3.09 -4.75
CA GLY A 106 2.83 -1.69 -4.78
C GLY A 106 3.45 -1.21 -3.47
N LEU A 107 2.84 -1.55 -2.32
CA LEU A 107 3.40 -1.20 -1.01
C LEU A 107 4.80 -1.79 -0.82
N ALA A 108 4.98 -3.09 -1.10
CA ALA A 108 6.25 -3.75 -0.92
C ALA A 108 7.33 -3.25 -1.90
N PHE A 109 6.94 -2.91 -3.12
CA PHE A 109 7.82 -2.27 -4.10
C PHE A 109 8.36 -0.93 -3.60
N TRP A 110 7.46 -0.05 -3.13
CA TRP A 110 7.86 1.25 -2.60
C TRP A 110 8.67 1.14 -1.32
N GLY A 111 8.33 0.18 -0.45
CA GLY A 111 9.12 -0.10 0.75
C GLY A 111 10.54 -0.59 0.42
N THR A 112 10.69 -1.53 -0.52
CA THR A 112 12.02 -1.97 -0.99
C THR A 112 12.81 -0.81 -1.60
N ALA A 113 12.18 0.00 -2.46
CA ALA A 113 12.84 1.17 -3.04
C ALA A 113 13.30 2.18 -1.97
N PHE A 114 12.51 2.36 -0.91
CA PHE A 114 12.86 3.21 0.23
C PHE A 114 14.01 2.62 1.06
N ALA A 115 13.98 1.31 1.33
CA ALA A 115 15.09 0.59 1.98
C ALA A 115 16.41 0.73 1.20
N ASP A 116 16.33 0.79 -0.13
CA ASP A 116 17.45 1.03 -1.05
C ASP A 116 17.89 2.51 -1.15
N GLY A 117 17.26 3.41 -0.39
CA GLY A 117 17.65 4.80 -0.24
C GLY A 117 16.85 5.79 -1.09
N MET A 118 15.76 5.38 -1.74
CA MET A 118 14.80 6.31 -2.33
C MET A 118 14.14 7.17 -1.25
N THR A 119 14.03 8.47 -1.49
CA THR A 119 13.35 9.38 -0.56
C THR A 119 11.83 9.41 -0.79
N LEU A 120 11.08 9.80 0.25
CA LEU A 120 9.63 9.99 0.14
C LEU A 120 9.28 11.08 -0.90
N GLU A 121 10.13 12.11 -1.03
CA GLU A 121 10.00 13.14 -2.07
C GLU A 121 10.13 12.59 -3.49
N GLU A 122 11.11 11.70 -3.73
CA GLU A 122 11.28 11.05 -5.04
C GLU A 122 10.10 10.12 -5.35
N MET A 123 9.65 9.35 -4.35
CA MET A 123 8.48 8.50 -4.46
C MET A 123 7.23 9.32 -4.82
N ALA A 124 6.93 10.39 -4.07
CA ALA A 124 5.80 11.26 -4.35
C ALA A 124 5.83 11.87 -5.76
N SER A 125 7.03 12.14 -6.31
CA SER A 125 7.20 12.61 -7.69
C SER A 125 6.90 11.51 -8.72
N LEU A 126 7.29 10.26 -8.45
CA LEU A 126 7.03 9.11 -9.34
C LEU A 126 5.56 8.71 -9.42
N PHE A 127 4.75 9.04 -8.41
CA PHE A 127 3.30 8.85 -8.46
C PHE A 127 2.66 9.72 -9.55
N ILE A 128 3.19 10.91 -9.85
CA ILE A 128 2.57 11.84 -10.80
C ILE A 128 2.44 11.25 -12.21
N GLY A 129 3.43 10.44 -12.63
CA GLY A 129 3.51 9.89 -13.99
C GLY A 129 2.76 8.58 -14.21
N GLN A 130 2.02 8.09 -13.22
CA GLN A 130 1.35 6.79 -13.31
C GLN A 130 0.04 6.89 -14.12
N PRO A 131 -0.33 5.84 -14.89
CA PRO A 131 -1.62 5.78 -15.57
C PRO A 131 -2.80 6.02 -14.64
N GLU A 132 -2.69 5.57 -13.39
CA GLU A 132 -3.69 5.80 -12.36
C GLU A 132 -3.83 7.27 -11.97
N THR A 133 -2.72 8.01 -11.88
CA THR A 133 -2.75 9.46 -11.64
C THR A 133 -3.34 10.21 -12.82
N GLU A 134 -3.06 9.79 -14.05
CA GLU A 134 -3.72 10.38 -15.23
C GLU A 134 -5.23 10.10 -15.23
N ALA A 135 -5.66 8.95 -14.70
CA ALA A 135 -7.08 8.64 -14.54
C ALA A 135 -7.74 9.46 -13.42
N ALA A 136 -7.09 9.61 -12.26
CA ALA A 136 -7.58 10.40 -11.13
C ALA A 136 -7.54 11.91 -11.40
N TYR A 137 -6.54 12.37 -12.15
CA TYR A 137 -6.31 13.78 -12.48
C TYR A 137 -6.06 13.95 -14.00
N PRO A 138 -7.11 13.85 -14.84
CA PRO A 138 -6.97 13.94 -16.28
C PRO A 138 -6.28 15.23 -16.75
N PRO A 139 -5.62 15.22 -17.93
CA PRO A 139 -5.01 16.41 -18.51
C PRO A 139 -5.99 17.59 -18.54
N GLY A 140 -5.58 18.72 -17.94
CA GLY A 140 -6.41 19.92 -17.79
C GLY A 140 -7.09 20.08 -16.42
N THR A 141 -6.93 19.12 -15.51
CA THR A 141 -7.36 19.27 -14.10
C THR A 141 -6.71 20.51 -13.50
N SER A 142 -7.51 21.44 -12.98
CA SER A 142 -7.01 22.68 -12.40
C SER A 142 -6.33 22.42 -11.04
N ASN A 143 -5.45 23.34 -10.62
CA ASN A 143 -4.82 23.23 -9.30
C ASN A 143 -5.82 23.37 -8.15
N ALA A 144 -6.92 24.10 -8.35
CA ALA A 144 -7.98 24.20 -7.35
C ALA A 144 -8.69 22.85 -7.16
N VAL A 145 -9.09 22.20 -8.27
CA VAL A 145 -9.72 20.87 -8.21
C VAL A 145 -8.76 19.84 -7.61
N PHE A 146 -7.51 19.83 -8.07
CA PHE A 146 -6.48 18.95 -7.52
C PHE A 146 -6.31 19.15 -6.00
N ALA A 147 -6.15 20.39 -5.55
CA ALA A 147 -5.97 20.69 -4.13
C ALA A 147 -7.19 20.27 -3.30
N GLU A 148 -8.39 20.54 -3.79
CA GLU A 148 -9.64 20.17 -3.10
C GLU A 148 -9.78 18.66 -2.96
N THR A 149 -9.47 17.90 -4.02
CA THR A 149 -9.46 16.44 -3.98
C THR A 149 -8.49 15.91 -2.94
N VAL A 150 -7.23 16.38 -2.93
CA VAL A 150 -6.21 15.96 -1.95
C VAL A 150 -6.66 16.29 -0.52
N TYR A 151 -7.25 17.48 -0.29
CA TYR A 151 -7.79 17.84 1.01
C TYR A 151 -8.90 16.91 1.47
N ASN A 152 -9.85 16.58 0.59
CA ASN A 152 -10.93 15.65 0.91
C ASN A 152 -10.40 14.24 1.20
N ASN A 153 -9.41 13.79 0.42
CA ASN A 153 -8.78 12.48 0.61
C ASN A 153 -8.08 12.39 1.98
N VAL A 154 -7.35 13.43 2.39
CA VAL A 154 -6.53 13.40 3.60
C VAL A 154 -7.31 13.78 4.86
N LEU A 155 -8.26 14.73 4.77
CA LEU A 155 -8.94 15.31 5.94
C LEU A 155 -10.42 14.94 6.06
N GLY A 156 -11.06 14.43 5.00
CA GLY A 156 -12.49 14.10 5.03
C GLY A 156 -13.43 15.30 5.16
N ARG A 157 -12.91 16.52 4.97
CA ARG A 157 -13.65 17.78 5.13
C ARG A 157 -13.17 18.82 4.14
N ALA A 158 -13.99 19.87 3.97
CA ALA A 158 -13.61 21.02 3.18
C ALA A 158 -12.36 21.72 3.77
N PRO A 159 -11.44 22.20 2.91
CA PRO A 159 -10.31 22.99 3.36
C PRO A 159 -10.76 24.35 3.90
N ASP A 160 -9.94 24.94 4.77
CA ASP A 160 -10.19 26.30 5.20
C ASP A 160 -9.97 27.27 4.01
N PRO A 161 -10.85 28.26 3.78
CA PRO A 161 -10.75 29.10 2.58
C PRO A 161 -9.41 29.83 2.43
N GLY A 162 -8.83 30.29 3.55
CA GLY A 162 -7.58 31.05 3.52
C GLY A 162 -6.36 30.21 3.16
N GLY A 163 -6.23 29.03 3.78
CA GLY A 163 -5.19 28.04 3.48
C GLY A 163 -5.34 27.49 2.07
N PHE A 164 -6.57 27.19 1.65
CA PHE A 164 -6.86 26.75 0.28
C PHE A 164 -6.41 27.77 -0.76
N ASP A 165 -6.81 29.03 -0.63
CA ASP A 165 -6.43 30.11 -1.55
C ASP A 165 -4.91 30.32 -1.59
N PHE A 166 -4.25 30.22 -0.43
CA PHE A 166 -2.79 30.29 -0.34
C PHE A 166 -2.11 29.18 -1.15
N TRP A 167 -2.49 27.92 -0.94
CA TRP A 167 -1.88 26.79 -1.63
C TRP A 167 -2.16 26.78 -3.12
N VAL A 168 -3.41 27.06 -3.53
CA VAL A 168 -3.77 27.19 -4.94
C VAL A 168 -3.00 28.33 -5.61
N GLY A 169 -2.77 29.43 -4.91
CA GLY A 169 -1.89 30.51 -5.36
C GLY A 169 -0.46 30.05 -5.65
N LEU A 170 0.15 29.29 -4.73
CA LEU A 170 1.50 28.74 -4.91
C LEU A 170 1.60 27.73 -6.06
N LEU A 171 0.60 26.87 -6.19
CA LEU A 171 0.49 25.89 -7.29
C LEU A 171 0.35 26.61 -8.65
N ASN A 172 -0.51 27.63 -8.73
CA ASN A 172 -0.71 28.41 -9.96
C ASN A 172 0.53 29.23 -10.34
N ALA A 173 1.29 29.70 -9.35
CA ALA A 173 2.56 30.39 -9.57
C ALA A 173 3.72 29.44 -9.93
N GLY A 174 3.53 28.12 -9.86
CA GLY A 174 4.59 27.13 -10.05
C GLY A 174 5.68 27.19 -8.97
N SER A 175 5.40 27.83 -7.83
CA SER A 175 6.33 27.91 -6.70
C SER A 175 6.33 26.65 -5.86
N VAL A 176 5.24 25.87 -5.94
CA VAL A 176 5.09 24.54 -5.34
C VAL A 176 4.56 23.61 -6.43
N ALA A 177 5.17 22.43 -6.55
CA ALA A 177 4.72 21.37 -7.44
C ALA A 177 3.66 20.49 -6.74
N ARG A 178 2.91 19.69 -7.50
CA ARG A 178 1.77 18.91 -6.99
C ARG A 178 2.17 17.84 -5.98
N ASP A 179 3.28 17.15 -6.23
CA ASP A 179 3.93 16.20 -5.33
C ASP A 179 4.30 16.87 -4.00
N GLN A 180 4.92 18.05 -4.08
CA GLN A 180 5.30 18.81 -2.90
C GLN A 180 4.07 19.28 -2.12
N PHE A 181 3.02 19.71 -2.80
CA PHE A 181 1.76 20.09 -2.13
C PHE A 181 1.16 18.91 -1.34
N ILE A 182 1.11 17.70 -1.92
CA ILE A 182 0.62 16.50 -1.23
C ILE A 182 1.41 16.25 0.06
N LEU A 183 2.74 16.30 -0.01
CA LEU A 183 3.60 16.12 1.17
C LEU A 183 3.35 17.21 2.22
N GLN A 184 3.06 18.45 1.82
CA GLN A 184 2.71 19.52 2.76
C GLN A 184 1.34 19.33 3.41
N VAL A 185 0.35 18.81 2.68
CA VAL A 185 -0.96 18.47 3.26
C VAL A 185 -0.82 17.34 4.29
N LEU A 186 -0.10 16.26 3.96
CA LEU A 186 0.17 15.15 4.88
C LEU A 186 0.91 15.62 6.14
N ARG A 187 1.99 16.39 5.99
CA ARG A 187 2.71 17.00 7.12
C ARG A 187 1.80 17.90 7.96
N GLY A 188 0.93 18.67 7.31
CA GLY A 188 -0.03 19.55 7.97
C GLY A 188 -1.07 18.78 8.80
N ALA A 189 -1.61 17.70 8.24
CA ALA A 189 -2.58 16.83 8.90
C ALA A 189 -1.99 16.17 10.16
N LYS A 190 -0.73 15.71 10.08
CA LYS A 190 -0.03 15.04 11.19
C LYS A 190 0.59 15.99 12.22
N ALA A 191 0.71 17.28 11.90
CA ALA A 191 1.44 18.20 12.76
C ALA A 191 0.74 18.35 14.13
N PRO A 192 1.49 18.31 15.24
CA PRO A 192 0.92 18.38 16.59
C PRO A 192 0.24 19.73 16.83
N ALA A 193 -0.70 19.76 17.77
CA ALA A 193 -1.28 21.01 18.24
C ALA A 193 -0.22 21.91 18.90
N SER A 194 -0.31 23.21 18.65
CA SER A 194 0.51 24.24 19.29
C SER A 194 -0.15 24.75 20.57
N ALA A 195 0.66 25.22 21.53
CA ALA A 195 0.16 25.89 22.73
C ALA A 195 -0.59 27.20 22.44
N ASP A 196 -0.35 27.78 21.26
CA ASP A 196 -1.00 29.01 20.79
C ASP A 196 -2.32 28.73 20.04
N ASP A 197 -2.66 27.46 19.79
CA ASP A 197 -3.88 27.09 19.07
C ASP A 197 -5.12 27.36 19.95
N SER A 198 -6.21 27.82 19.32
CA SER A 198 -7.51 27.91 20.00
C SER A 198 -8.04 26.51 20.32
N PRO A 199 -8.91 26.34 21.34
CA PRO A 199 -9.52 25.05 21.64
C PRO A 199 -10.21 24.39 20.43
N ASP A 200 -10.87 25.19 19.58
CA ASP A 200 -11.53 24.70 18.36
C ASP A 200 -10.51 24.21 17.33
N LEU A 201 -9.39 24.91 17.18
CA LEU A 201 -8.32 24.48 16.28
C LEU A 201 -7.65 23.19 16.78
N ILE A 202 -7.40 23.07 18.08
CA ILE A 202 -6.87 21.85 18.68
C ILE A 202 -7.82 20.67 18.39
N ALA A 203 -9.12 20.85 18.60
CA ALA A 203 -10.12 19.83 18.32
C ALA A 203 -10.14 19.43 16.84
N GLN A 204 -10.06 20.39 15.92
CA GLN A 204 -10.01 20.10 14.48
C GLN A 204 -8.74 19.34 14.09
N ARG A 205 -7.57 19.72 14.63
CA ARG A 205 -6.31 19.02 14.35
C ARG A 205 -6.33 17.58 14.84
N LEU A 206 -6.90 17.33 16.02
CA LEU A 206 -7.05 15.96 16.54
C LEU A 206 -7.99 15.14 15.65
N ALA A 207 -9.10 15.71 15.19
CA ALA A 207 -10.01 15.05 14.27
C ALA A 207 -9.35 14.75 12.91
N ASP A 208 -8.54 15.68 12.39
CA ASP A 208 -7.79 15.49 11.14
C ASP A 208 -6.75 14.34 11.26
N GLN A 209 -6.04 14.30 12.39
CA GLN A 209 -5.07 13.23 12.69
C GLN A 209 -5.76 11.87 12.80
N GLU A 210 -6.87 11.80 13.55
CA GLU A 210 -7.65 10.58 13.73
C GLU A 210 -8.25 10.09 12.40
N PHE A 211 -8.77 11.01 11.58
CA PHE A 211 -9.31 10.66 10.26
C PHE A 211 -8.26 10.03 9.36
N LEU A 212 -7.06 10.63 9.27
CA LEU A 212 -5.97 10.07 8.47
C LEU A 212 -5.46 8.74 9.05
N ALA A 213 -5.28 8.66 10.37
CA ALA A 213 -4.83 7.44 11.04
C ALA A 213 -5.75 6.25 10.78
N ASN A 214 -7.07 6.44 10.90
CA ASN A 214 -8.04 5.39 10.59
C ASN A 214 -7.95 4.90 9.14
N LYS A 215 -7.68 5.80 8.18
CA LYS A 215 -7.46 5.40 6.78
C LYS A 215 -6.15 4.66 6.60
N VAL A 216 -5.10 5.05 7.32
CA VAL A 216 -3.83 4.34 7.31
C VAL A 216 -4.01 2.93 7.86
N ASP A 217 -4.76 2.75 8.96
CA ASP A 217 -5.07 1.45 9.54
C ASP A 217 -5.86 0.55 8.58
N ILE A 218 -6.89 1.10 7.89
CA ILE A 218 -7.63 0.38 6.85
C ILE A 218 -6.69 -0.02 5.70
N GLY A 219 -5.81 0.88 5.28
CA GLY A 219 -4.83 0.63 4.22
C GLY A 219 -3.81 -0.44 4.59
N ALA A 220 -3.31 -0.41 5.82
CA ALA A 220 -2.43 -1.43 6.37
C ALA A 220 -3.16 -2.78 6.44
N TYR A 221 -4.40 -2.81 6.95
CA TYR A 221 -5.18 -4.05 7.03
C TYR A 221 -5.35 -4.71 5.66
N PHE A 222 -5.66 -3.93 4.62
CA PHE A 222 -5.77 -4.40 3.25
C PHE A 222 -4.44 -4.94 2.69
N ALA A 223 -3.39 -4.13 2.72
CA ALA A 223 -2.15 -4.39 1.98
C ALA A 223 -1.14 -5.23 2.76
N VAL A 224 -0.97 -4.94 4.05
CA VAL A 224 0.07 -5.54 4.92
C VAL A 224 -0.47 -6.84 5.52
N HIS A 225 -1.61 -6.77 6.21
CA HIS A 225 -2.11 -7.90 7.00
C HIS A 225 -2.81 -8.95 6.12
N LYS A 226 -3.63 -8.52 5.15
CA LYS A 226 -4.29 -9.44 4.20
C LYS A 226 -3.49 -9.70 2.94
N GLY A 227 -2.53 -8.84 2.58
CA GLY A 227 -1.70 -9.07 1.40
C GLY A 227 -2.47 -8.99 0.08
N LEU A 228 -3.53 -8.18 -0.01
CA LEU A 228 -4.40 -8.13 -1.18
C LEU A 228 -3.79 -7.32 -2.34
N PHE A 229 -3.96 -7.81 -3.58
CA PHE A 229 -3.39 -7.21 -4.80
C PHE A 229 -4.39 -6.41 -5.64
N ASP A 230 -5.69 -6.64 -5.49
CA ASP A 230 -6.68 -6.04 -6.38
C ASP A 230 -6.93 -4.56 -6.05
N VAL A 231 -6.64 -3.69 -7.02
CA VAL A 231 -6.76 -2.23 -6.86
C VAL A 231 -8.22 -1.78 -6.77
N ALA A 232 -9.14 -2.49 -7.42
CA ALA A 232 -10.57 -2.20 -7.32
C ALA A 232 -11.08 -2.53 -5.91
N ASP A 233 -10.64 -3.63 -5.32
CA ASP A 233 -10.96 -3.98 -3.92
C ASP A 233 -10.33 -2.98 -2.94
N ALA A 234 -9.10 -2.55 -3.19
CA ALA A 234 -8.43 -1.51 -2.37
C ALA A 234 -9.23 -0.19 -2.36
N THR A 235 -9.81 0.17 -3.52
CA THR A 235 -10.67 1.34 -3.67
C THR A 235 -12.02 1.13 -3.00
N ALA A 236 -12.63 -0.03 -3.18
CA ALA A 236 -13.94 -0.36 -2.60
C ALA A 236 -13.88 -0.39 -1.06
N ALA A 237 -12.84 -0.99 -0.48
CA ALA A 237 -12.61 -1.02 0.95
C ALA A 237 -12.52 0.41 1.53
N MET A 238 -11.68 1.26 0.95
CA MET A 238 -11.48 2.63 1.45
C MET A 238 -12.74 3.50 1.29
N ALA A 239 -13.57 3.24 0.27
CA ALA A 239 -14.80 3.99 0.04
C ALA A 239 -15.88 3.79 1.11
N HIS A 240 -15.77 2.74 1.94
CA HIS A 240 -16.66 2.55 3.08
C HIS A 240 -16.39 3.53 4.24
N PHE A 241 -15.16 4.05 4.34
CA PHE A 241 -14.81 4.94 5.43
C PHE A 241 -15.29 6.38 5.18
N ASP A 242 -16.18 6.85 6.04
CA ASP A 242 -16.77 8.19 6.02
C ASP A 242 -16.39 9.04 7.24
N GLY A 243 -15.39 8.61 8.01
CA GLY A 243 -14.98 9.25 9.26
C GLY A 243 -15.69 8.72 10.50
N THR A 244 -16.50 7.65 10.39
CA THR A 244 -17.23 7.04 11.51
C THR A 244 -16.73 5.64 11.83
N ALA A 245 -17.01 5.18 13.06
CA ALA A 245 -16.71 3.80 13.48
C ALA A 245 -17.49 2.76 12.63
N ASP A 246 -18.75 3.01 12.31
CA ASP A 246 -19.55 2.14 11.42
C ASP A 246 -18.90 2.03 10.03
N GLY A 247 -18.27 3.11 9.54
CA GLY A 247 -17.51 3.12 8.28
C GLY A 247 -16.23 2.28 8.35
N ILE A 248 -15.55 2.26 9.50
CA ILE A 248 -14.40 1.38 9.76
C ILE A 248 -14.85 -0.08 9.76
N ASP A 249 -15.91 -0.41 10.51
CA ASP A 249 -16.47 -1.78 10.56
C ASP A 249 -16.86 -2.28 9.17
N ALA A 250 -17.47 -1.41 8.36
CA ALA A 250 -17.84 -1.73 6.99
C ALA A 250 -16.62 -1.96 6.08
N ALA A 251 -15.57 -1.14 6.21
CA ALA A 251 -14.33 -1.33 5.48
C ALA A 251 -13.65 -2.65 5.85
N VAL A 252 -13.51 -2.96 7.14
CA VAL A 252 -12.93 -4.21 7.64
C VAL A 252 -13.71 -5.43 7.14
N ALA A 253 -15.05 -5.39 7.23
CA ALA A 253 -15.89 -6.47 6.73
C ALA A 253 -15.76 -6.69 5.22
N ALA A 254 -15.61 -5.61 4.44
CA ALA A 254 -15.35 -5.71 3.00
C ALA A 254 -13.99 -6.36 2.73
N ILE A 255 -12.94 -5.93 3.43
CA ILE A 255 -11.58 -6.48 3.32
C ILE A 255 -11.54 -7.97 3.66
N ASP A 256 -12.24 -8.38 4.71
CA ASP A 256 -12.35 -9.80 5.08
C ASP A 256 -13.07 -10.63 4.02
N GLY A 257 -14.09 -10.05 3.37
CA GLY A 257 -14.76 -10.66 2.22
C GLY A 257 -13.81 -10.86 1.03
N PHE A 258 -13.12 -9.80 0.62
CA PHE A 258 -12.13 -9.86 -0.47
C PHE A 258 -11.03 -10.88 -0.20
N HIS A 259 -10.51 -10.91 1.03
CA HIS A 259 -9.51 -11.90 1.43
C HIS A 259 -10.06 -13.34 1.45
N ALA A 260 -11.31 -13.54 1.86
CA ALA A 260 -11.92 -14.86 1.81
C ALA A 260 -12.07 -15.38 0.37
N ASP A 261 -12.43 -14.49 -0.56
CA ASP A 261 -12.52 -14.82 -1.99
C ASP A 261 -11.13 -15.08 -2.60
N ALA A 262 -10.14 -14.24 -2.26
CA ALA A 262 -8.76 -14.39 -2.72
C ALA A 262 -8.08 -15.70 -2.25
N LEU A 263 -8.51 -16.25 -1.12
CA LEU A 263 -8.00 -17.53 -0.62
C LEU A 263 -8.43 -18.75 -1.44
N ASP A 264 -9.39 -18.62 -2.36
CA ASP A 264 -9.80 -19.73 -3.22
C ASP A 264 -8.59 -20.25 -4.03
N PRO A 265 -8.31 -21.56 -3.99
CA PRO A 265 -7.10 -22.11 -4.60
C PRO A 265 -7.15 -22.23 -6.13
N ILE A 266 -8.32 -22.04 -6.76
CA ILE A 266 -8.55 -22.23 -8.20
C ILE A 266 -8.76 -20.90 -8.90
N ASP A 267 -9.65 -20.08 -8.33
CA ASP A 267 -10.16 -18.84 -8.90
C ASP A 267 -9.90 -17.61 -8.02
N GLY A 268 -9.17 -17.78 -6.91
CA GLY A 268 -8.73 -16.68 -6.05
C GLY A 268 -7.52 -15.93 -6.61
N ASP A 269 -6.92 -15.11 -5.76
CA ASP A 269 -5.87 -14.15 -6.12
C ASP A 269 -4.53 -14.47 -5.46
N PHE A 270 -3.46 -13.91 -6.04
CA PHE A 270 -2.15 -13.94 -5.39
C PHE A 270 -2.22 -13.10 -4.11
N LEU A 271 -1.67 -13.61 -3.01
CA LEU A 271 -1.65 -12.93 -1.72
C LEU A 271 -0.20 -12.72 -1.30
N MET A 272 0.09 -11.56 -0.69
CA MET A 272 1.44 -11.24 -0.20
C MET A 272 1.41 -10.48 1.13
N PRO A 273 1.04 -11.14 2.23
CA PRO A 273 1.05 -10.49 3.54
C PRO A 273 2.50 -10.25 4.01
N LEU A 274 2.70 -9.12 4.71
CA LEU A 274 3.94 -8.79 5.40
C LEU A 274 3.73 -9.02 6.91
N VAL A 275 4.25 -10.12 7.43
CA VAL A 275 4.00 -10.56 8.80
C VAL A 275 5.07 -9.99 9.75
N GLY A 276 4.62 -9.33 10.81
CA GLY A 276 5.48 -8.83 11.88
C GLY A 276 6.20 -7.52 11.56
N VAL A 277 5.77 -6.79 10.53
CA VAL A 277 6.28 -5.46 10.16
C VAL A 277 5.42 -4.32 10.70
N LEU A 278 4.12 -4.57 10.91
CA LEU A 278 3.15 -3.70 11.57
C LEU A 278 2.36 -4.51 12.59
N ASP A 279 1.97 -3.87 13.69
CA ASP A 279 0.99 -4.42 14.61
C ASP A 279 -0.39 -4.47 13.92
N ASP A 280 -1.19 -5.51 14.22
CA ASP A 280 -2.56 -5.58 13.73
C ASP A 280 -3.32 -4.32 14.21
N PRO A 281 -3.94 -3.55 13.30
CA PRO A 281 -4.69 -2.37 13.69
C PRO A 281 -5.81 -2.75 14.65
N VAL A 282 -5.91 -2.01 15.76
CA VAL A 282 -6.93 -2.23 16.79
C VAL A 282 -8.14 -1.38 16.45
N PHE A 283 -9.11 -2.00 15.78
CA PHE A 283 -10.41 -1.41 15.49
C PHE A 283 -11.39 -1.53 16.68
#